data_AF-A0A7C3R030-F1
#
_entry.id   AF-A0A7C3R030-F1
#
_cell.length_a   1.000
_cell.length_b   1.000
_cell.length_c   1.000
_cell.angle_alpha   90.00
_cell.angle_beta   90.00
_cell.angle_gamma   90.00
#
_symmetry.space_group_name_H-M   'P 1'
#
loop_
_entity.id
_entity.type
_entity.pdbx_description
1 polymer ?
#
loop_
_entity_poly.entity_id
_entity_poly.type
_entity_poly.pdbx_seq_one_letter_code
_entity_poly.pdbx_strand_id
1 'polypeptide(L)'
;PGAYSAGFTFRLVNVDLAALEADLERRGWITQLAHAIKPGMNRPDLVRLGIDFSELRRAGEENAPAYFLSSSLRPREITYCNCINYGPNDGLSEAALTMAEVNLRGRMLQVAEVFRRHLAGCEQCYPAGSAPSVGQRRARAIRCEYELTQVDCTEGRQFDDQVGCFSFIDNPRDFVRDGGAYGIPYRALIPKGVDNLLIAGRMMSVDLSAHNSTRNTVCCLVCGQAAGTAAALAVAGGVIPREVDVQQLRDKLAGDGVLLKPRPDPLHR
;
A
#
# COMPACT_ATOMS: atom_id res chain seq x y z
N PRO A 1 -18.71 -12.77 5.43
CA PRO A 1 -17.43 -12.62 6.17
C PRO A 1 -16.45 -11.75 5.37
N GLY A 2 -15.78 -10.81 6.04
CA GLY A 2 -14.73 -10.01 5.41
C GLY A 2 -13.60 -10.87 4.84
N ALA A 3 -12.95 -10.41 3.77
CA ALA A 3 -11.81 -11.09 3.16
C ALA A 3 -10.47 -10.43 3.50
N TYR A 4 -10.49 -9.26 4.16
CA TYR A 4 -9.33 -8.42 4.39
C TYR A 4 -9.28 -7.87 5.79
N SER A 5 -8.07 -7.70 6.31
CA SER A 5 -7.85 -6.93 7.53
C SER A 5 -7.95 -5.44 7.27
N ALA A 6 -8.42 -4.74 8.28
CA ALA A 6 -8.43 -3.30 8.40
C ALA A 6 -7.24 -2.86 9.26
N GLY A 7 -6.77 -1.63 9.09
CA GLY A 7 -5.62 -1.12 9.83
C GLY A 7 -5.45 0.38 9.65
N PHE A 8 -4.55 0.97 10.41
CA PHE A 8 -4.10 2.33 10.19
C PHE A 8 -2.66 2.48 10.69
N THR A 9 -2.01 3.54 10.22
CA THR A 9 -0.73 3.99 10.76
C THR A 9 -0.95 5.06 11.83
N PHE A 10 0.03 5.19 12.71
CA PHE A 10 0.11 6.26 13.70
C PHE A 10 1.57 6.69 13.85
N ARG A 11 1.81 7.73 14.62
CA ARG A 11 3.15 8.22 14.95
C ARG A 11 3.52 7.81 16.37
N LEU A 12 4.79 7.52 16.61
CA LEU A 12 5.38 7.62 17.95
C LEU A 12 6.23 8.88 18.01
N VAL A 13 5.91 9.77 18.95
CA VAL A 13 6.56 11.08 19.10
C VAL A 13 7.39 11.09 20.37
N ASN A 14 8.33 12.04 20.47
CA ASN A 14 9.26 12.17 21.60
C ASN A 14 10.20 10.97 21.75
N VAL A 15 10.71 10.49 20.61
CA VAL A 15 11.66 9.39 20.53
C VAL A 15 13.07 9.95 20.37
N ASP A 16 14.04 9.48 21.14
CA ASP A 16 15.46 9.67 20.80
C ASP A 16 15.84 8.62 19.75
N LEU A 17 15.87 9.06 18.49
CA LEU A 17 16.11 8.18 17.34
C LEU A 17 17.51 7.56 17.36
N ALA A 18 18.52 8.28 17.83
CA ALA A 18 19.89 7.79 17.89
C ALA A 18 20.05 6.73 18.99
N ALA A 19 19.46 6.97 20.16
CA ALA A 19 19.45 5.98 21.25
C ALA A 19 18.67 4.71 20.87
N LEU A 20 17.52 4.88 20.20
CA LEU A 20 16.72 3.77 19.68
C LEU A 20 17.49 2.95 18.66
N GLU A 21 18.08 3.60 17.65
CA GLU A 21 18.85 2.92 16.62
C GLU A 21 20.02 2.12 17.23
N ALA A 22 20.81 2.74 18.11
CA ALA A 22 21.92 2.08 18.78
C ALA A 22 21.47 0.89 19.65
N ASP A 23 20.30 0.95 20.29
CA ASP A 23 19.75 -0.18 21.05
C ASP A 23 19.31 -1.33 20.16
N LEU A 24 18.62 -1.02 19.06
CA LEU A 24 18.19 -2.03 18.10
C LEU A 24 19.39 -2.68 17.39
N GLU A 25 20.43 -1.91 17.06
CA GLU A 25 21.66 -2.42 16.46
C GLU A 25 22.39 -3.37 17.42
N ARG A 26 22.57 -2.99 18.69
CA ARG A 26 23.17 -3.87 19.71
C ARG A 26 22.44 -5.20 19.87
N ARG A 27 21.11 -5.20 19.68
CA ARG A 27 20.27 -6.40 19.77
C ARG A 27 20.18 -7.18 18.45
N GLY A 28 20.63 -6.61 17.34
CA GLY A 28 20.43 -7.19 16.01
C GLY A 28 18.97 -7.21 15.56
N TRP A 29 18.14 -6.28 16.05
CA TRP A 29 16.69 -6.25 15.78
C TRP A 29 16.29 -5.41 14.56
N ILE A 30 17.25 -4.81 13.86
CA ILE A 30 16.99 -3.97 12.69
C ILE A 30 16.76 -4.84 11.44
N THR A 31 15.62 -4.67 10.78
CA THR A 31 15.30 -5.37 9.51
C THR A 31 15.35 -4.47 8.28
N GLN A 32 15.19 -3.16 8.46
CA GLN A 32 15.39 -2.14 7.43
C GLN A 32 15.95 -0.89 8.09
N LEU A 33 16.93 -0.27 7.46
CA LEU A 33 17.54 0.97 7.93
C LEU A 33 17.90 1.85 6.74
N ALA A 34 17.58 3.13 6.84
CA ALA A 34 18.09 4.13 5.91
C ALA A 34 18.17 5.48 6.61
N HIS A 35 19.17 6.27 6.21
CA HIS A 35 19.37 7.63 6.66
C HIS A 35 19.31 8.59 5.49
N ALA A 36 18.68 9.73 5.70
CA ALA A 36 18.66 10.83 4.74
C ALA A 36 18.49 12.16 5.47
N ILE A 37 18.75 13.26 4.77
CA ILE A 37 18.51 14.60 5.31
C ILE A 37 16.99 14.85 5.32
N LYS A 38 16.41 14.97 6.50
CA LYS A 38 14.99 15.28 6.67
C LYS A 38 14.69 16.73 6.27
N PRO A 39 13.45 17.05 5.87
CA PRO A 39 13.04 18.44 5.63
C PRO A 39 13.37 19.35 6.82
N GLY A 40 14.10 20.44 6.56
CA GLY A 40 14.51 21.41 7.59
C GLY A 40 15.76 21.03 8.40
N MET A 41 16.43 19.92 8.08
CA MET A 41 17.72 19.53 8.68
C MET A 41 18.89 19.73 7.71
N ASN A 42 20.11 19.66 8.24
CA ASN A 42 21.37 19.79 7.49
C ASN A 42 22.29 18.57 7.62
N ARG A 43 21.86 17.52 8.33
CA ARG A 43 22.60 16.28 8.54
C ARG A 43 21.67 15.08 8.33
N PRO A 44 22.19 13.93 7.84
CA PRO A 44 21.42 12.70 7.78
C PRO A 44 20.92 12.30 9.17
N ASP A 45 19.70 11.76 9.20
CA ASP A 45 19.05 11.19 10.38
C ASP A 45 18.25 9.97 9.93
N LEU A 46 17.81 9.12 10.87
CA LEU A 46 17.04 7.92 10.58
C LEU A 46 15.76 8.29 9.82
N VAL A 47 15.54 7.74 8.62
CA VAL A 47 14.32 7.97 7.81
C VAL A 47 13.53 6.71 7.53
N ARG A 48 14.15 5.53 7.66
CA ARG A 48 13.51 4.22 7.50
C ARG A 48 13.92 3.31 8.63
N LEU A 49 12.94 2.63 9.24
CA LEU A 49 13.19 1.67 10.29
C LEU A 49 12.22 0.48 10.19
N GLY A 50 12.78 -0.72 10.13
CA GLY A 50 12.06 -1.97 10.37
C GLY A 50 12.61 -2.63 11.63
N ILE A 51 11.74 -3.23 12.45
CA ILE A 51 12.11 -3.86 13.73
C ILE A 51 11.60 -5.30 13.77
N ASP A 52 12.46 -6.24 14.13
CA ASP A 52 12.09 -7.61 14.47
C ASP A 52 11.80 -7.74 15.97
N PHE A 53 10.51 -7.91 16.29
CA PHE A 53 10.04 -8.15 17.65
C PHE A 53 9.96 -9.63 18.04
N SER A 54 10.46 -10.55 17.19
CA SER A 54 10.29 -11.99 17.39
C SER A 54 10.86 -12.49 18.71
N GLU A 55 12.01 -11.99 19.14
CA GLU A 55 12.61 -12.36 20.44
C GLU A 55 11.76 -11.87 21.60
N LEU A 56 11.27 -10.63 21.55
CA LEU A 56 10.43 -10.05 22.58
C LEU A 56 9.09 -10.81 22.72
N ARG A 57 8.50 -11.23 21.59
CA ARG A 57 7.31 -12.10 21.59
C ARG A 57 7.61 -13.48 22.20
N ARG A 58 8.76 -14.09 21.88
CA ARG A 58 9.17 -15.39 22.48
C ARG A 58 9.39 -15.26 23.99
N ALA A 59 9.79 -14.09 24.47
CA ALA A 59 9.92 -13.78 25.89
C ALA A 59 8.58 -13.49 26.59
N GLY A 60 7.44 -13.59 25.90
CA GLY A 60 6.10 -13.48 26.48
C GLY A 60 5.46 -12.09 26.42
N GLU A 61 6.06 -11.12 25.72
CA GLU A 61 5.40 -9.83 25.48
C GLU A 61 4.35 -9.95 24.37
N GLU A 62 3.11 -10.23 24.75
CA GLU A 62 1.99 -10.44 23.83
C GLU A 62 1.60 -9.18 23.03
N ASN A 63 1.98 -7.99 23.52
CA ASN A 63 1.69 -6.73 22.84
C ASN A 63 2.73 -6.36 21.79
N ALA A 64 3.86 -7.06 21.74
CA ALA A 64 4.89 -6.80 20.76
C ALA A 64 4.36 -7.07 19.33
N PRO A 65 4.57 -6.15 18.37
CA PRO A 65 4.03 -6.29 17.02
C PRO A 65 4.45 -7.57 16.31
N ALA A 66 3.57 -8.13 15.45
CA ALA A 66 3.90 -9.25 14.57
C ALA A 66 4.96 -8.87 13.51
N TYR A 67 4.91 -7.63 13.06
CA TYR A 67 5.88 -6.99 12.19
C TYR A 67 5.92 -5.50 12.54
N PHE A 68 7.00 -4.81 12.19
CA PHE A 68 7.09 -3.37 12.35
C PHE A 68 7.86 -2.75 11.20
N LEU A 69 7.21 -1.79 10.53
CA LEU A 69 7.80 -1.00 9.49
C LEU A 69 7.40 0.45 9.66
N SER A 70 8.36 1.36 9.53
CA SER A 70 8.08 2.77 9.64
C SER A 70 9.03 3.64 8.85
N SER A 71 8.61 4.89 8.64
CA SER A 71 9.48 5.96 8.19
C SER A 71 9.51 7.07 9.24
N SER A 72 10.55 7.88 9.24
CA SER A 72 10.70 9.04 10.12
C SER A 72 10.95 10.28 9.26
N LEU A 73 9.94 11.15 9.17
CA LEU A 73 10.02 12.37 8.36
C LEU A 73 10.42 13.60 9.17
N ARG A 74 10.45 13.49 10.50
CA ARG A 74 10.76 14.58 11.42
C ARG A 74 11.75 14.11 12.51
N PRO A 75 12.55 15.02 13.06
CA PRO A 75 13.31 14.72 14.28
C PRO A 75 12.38 14.25 15.38
N ARG A 76 12.88 13.32 16.21
CA ARG A 76 12.18 12.81 17.40
C ARG A 76 10.81 12.16 17.16
N GLU A 77 10.56 11.68 15.95
CA GLU A 77 9.28 11.10 15.55
C GLU A 77 9.50 9.87 14.66
N ILE A 78 8.79 8.79 14.96
CA ILE A 78 8.57 7.68 14.03
C ILE A 78 7.19 7.93 13.38
N THR A 79 7.18 8.35 12.11
CA THR A 79 6.01 8.98 11.45
C THR A 79 4.95 8.00 10.94
N TYR A 80 5.33 6.82 10.46
CA TYR A 80 4.37 5.88 9.86
C TYR A 80 4.51 4.48 10.47
N CYS A 81 4.20 4.34 11.75
CA CYS A 81 4.18 3.03 12.42
C CYS A 81 3.14 2.12 11.75
N ASN A 82 3.60 1.25 10.85
CA ASN A 82 2.80 0.22 10.22
C ASN A 82 3.06 -1.11 10.93
N CYS A 83 2.17 -1.46 11.86
CA CYS A 83 2.36 -2.62 12.74
C CYS A 83 1.07 -3.17 13.35
N ILE A 84 -0.10 -2.59 13.05
CA ILE A 84 -1.38 -2.98 13.63
C ILE A 84 -2.40 -3.30 12.54
N ASN A 85 -3.08 -4.43 12.68
CA ASN A 85 -4.16 -4.86 11.79
C ASN A 85 -5.21 -5.61 12.60
N TYR A 86 -6.45 -5.53 12.15
CA TYR A 86 -7.60 -6.24 12.71
C TYR A 86 -8.37 -6.93 11.59
N GLY A 87 -8.66 -8.22 11.73
CA GLY A 87 -9.53 -8.90 10.78
C GLY A 87 -9.31 -10.41 10.72
N PRO A 88 -9.98 -11.09 9.77
CA PRO A 88 -10.74 -10.53 8.64
C PRO A 88 -11.89 -9.60 9.05
N ASN A 89 -12.10 -8.52 8.31
CA ASN A 89 -13.06 -7.45 8.60
C ASN A 89 -13.98 -7.17 7.41
N ASP A 90 -15.28 -7.02 7.66
CA ASP A 90 -16.26 -6.64 6.63
C ASP A 90 -16.31 -5.12 6.50
N GLY A 91 -15.76 -4.61 5.39
CA GLY A 91 -15.72 -3.18 5.08
C GLY A 91 -17.08 -2.52 4.83
N LEU A 92 -18.16 -3.30 4.73
CA LEU A 92 -19.52 -2.80 4.51
C LEU A 92 -20.38 -2.85 5.78
N SER A 93 -19.84 -3.36 6.89
CA SER A 93 -20.53 -3.46 8.17
C SER A 93 -20.05 -2.36 9.12
N GLU A 94 -20.96 -1.49 9.52
CA GLU A 94 -20.71 -0.45 10.54
C GLU A 94 -20.23 -1.05 11.87
N ALA A 95 -20.81 -2.18 12.29
CA ALA A 95 -20.42 -2.88 13.51
C ALA A 95 -19.01 -3.44 13.41
N ALA A 96 -18.66 -4.06 12.28
CA ALA A 96 -17.31 -4.60 12.06
C ALA A 96 -16.26 -3.47 12.04
N LEU A 97 -16.53 -2.37 11.35
CA LEU A 97 -15.66 -1.19 11.34
C LEU A 97 -15.51 -0.56 12.73
N THR A 98 -16.59 -0.49 13.52
CA THR A 98 -16.55 0.02 14.90
C THR A 98 -15.67 -0.86 15.79
N MET A 99 -15.82 -2.19 15.70
CA MET A 99 -14.99 -3.13 16.46
C MET A 99 -13.51 -3.03 16.06
N ALA A 100 -13.23 -2.89 14.76
CA ALA A 100 -11.87 -2.69 14.27
C ALA A 100 -11.26 -1.40 14.82
N GLU A 101 -12.01 -0.29 14.81
CA GLU A 101 -11.56 1.01 15.32
C GLU A 101 -11.18 0.92 16.81
N VAL A 102 -12.06 0.37 17.65
CA VAL A 102 -11.82 0.22 19.10
C VAL A 102 -10.59 -0.65 19.36
N ASN A 103 -10.50 -1.81 18.68
CA ASN A 103 -9.38 -2.73 18.86
C ASN A 103 -8.05 -2.08 18.44
N LEU A 104 -7.99 -1.48 17.25
CA LEU A 104 -6.77 -0.90 16.71
C LEU A 104 -6.27 0.29 17.52
N ARG A 105 -7.18 1.12 18.07
CA ARG A 105 -6.80 2.18 19.01
C ARG A 105 -6.21 1.63 20.30
N GLY A 106 -6.78 0.55 20.83
CA GLY A 106 -6.19 -0.20 21.95
C GLY A 106 -4.79 -0.73 21.62
N ARG A 107 -4.63 -1.39 20.46
CA ARG A 107 -3.33 -1.91 19.99
C ARG A 107 -2.30 -0.80 19.82
N MET A 108 -2.68 0.37 19.31
CA MET A 108 -1.80 1.53 19.19
C MET A 108 -1.21 1.95 20.55
N LEU A 109 -2.05 2.05 21.58
CA LEU A 109 -1.61 2.39 22.95
C LEU A 109 -0.71 1.30 23.53
N GLN A 110 -1.05 0.03 23.30
CA GLN A 110 -0.23 -1.12 23.74
C GLN A 110 1.15 -1.13 23.07
N VAL A 111 1.23 -0.86 21.77
CA VAL A 111 2.52 -0.76 21.06
C VAL A 111 3.36 0.37 21.63
N ALA A 112 2.77 1.54 21.93
CA ALA A 112 3.51 2.63 22.57
C ALA A 112 4.07 2.23 23.96
N GLU A 113 3.33 1.42 24.73
CA GLU A 113 3.81 0.89 26.00
C GLU A 113 4.99 -0.09 25.82
N VAL A 114 4.92 -0.97 24.81
CA VAL A 114 6.04 -1.87 24.47
C VAL A 114 7.31 -1.08 24.17
N PHE A 115 7.19 -0.02 23.35
CA PHE A 115 8.31 0.85 23.05
C PHE A 115 8.87 1.51 24.32
N ARG A 116 8.02 2.09 25.16
CA ARG A 116 8.41 2.74 26.42
C ARG A 116 9.15 1.80 27.39
N ARG A 117 8.73 0.54 27.48
CA ARG A 117 9.29 -0.44 28.42
C ARG A 117 10.58 -1.08 27.94
N HIS A 118 10.69 -1.34 26.63
CA HIS A 118 11.66 -2.30 26.12
C HIS A 118 12.74 -1.68 25.24
N LEU A 119 12.54 -0.47 24.71
CA LEU A 119 13.43 0.15 23.73
C LEU A 119 14.02 1.46 24.27
N ALA A 120 15.35 1.56 24.22
CA ALA A 120 16.03 2.78 24.66
C ALA A 120 15.63 3.98 23.79
N GLY A 121 15.55 5.16 24.40
CA GLY A 121 15.16 6.39 23.72
C GLY A 121 13.65 6.52 23.48
N CYS A 122 12.85 5.53 23.89
CA CYS A 122 11.40 5.54 23.77
C CYS A 122 10.67 5.75 25.09
N GLU A 123 11.37 5.95 26.21
CA GLU A 123 10.84 5.94 27.58
C GLU A 123 9.74 6.99 27.80
N GLN A 124 9.82 8.11 27.08
CA GLN A 124 8.88 9.22 27.12
C GLN A 124 8.06 9.36 25.83
N CYS A 125 8.06 8.33 24.97
CA CYS A 125 7.33 8.39 23.71
C CYS A 125 5.82 8.23 23.91
N TYR A 126 5.04 8.81 23.02
CA TYR A 126 3.59 8.68 23.03
C TYR A 126 3.03 8.58 21.60
N PRO A 127 1.89 7.89 21.41
CA PRO A 127 1.28 7.79 20.11
C PRO A 127 0.57 9.10 19.74
N ALA A 128 0.68 9.51 18.48
CA ALA A 128 -0.02 10.69 17.97
C ALA A 128 -0.42 10.53 16.51
N GLY A 129 -1.38 11.35 16.06
CA GLY A 129 -1.78 11.41 14.65
C GLY A 129 -2.12 10.06 14.05
N SER A 130 -2.90 9.24 14.76
CA SER A 130 -3.58 8.10 14.16
C SER A 130 -4.42 8.56 12.98
N ALA A 131 -4.64 7.69 11.98
CA ALA A 131 -5.66 7.98 10.97
C ALA A 131 -7.01 8.34 11.63
N PRO A 132 -7.81 9.23 11.01
CA PRO A 132 -9.10 9.63 11.57
C PRO A 132 -10.10 8.47 11.65
N SER A 133 -9.93 7.46 10.80
CA SER A 133 -10.75 6.24 10.77
C SER A 133 -9.91 5.04 10.35
N VAL A 134 -10.36 3.85 10.71
CA VAL A 134 -9.82 2.58 10.24
C VAL A 134 -9.82 2.50 8.72
N GLY A 135 -8.67 2.10 8.15
CA GLY A 135 -8.50 1.89 6.72
C GLY A 135 -8.86 0.47 6.33
N GLN A 136 -9.99 0.29 5.63
CA GLN A 136 -10.34 -0.99 5.03
C GLN A 136 -9.62 -1.19 3.69
N ARG A 137 -8.89 -2.30 3.55
CA ARG A 137 -8.12 -2.63 2.34
C ARG A 137 -8.98 -3.06 1.14
N ARG A 138 -10.15 -3.66 1.39
CA ARG A 138 -11.11 -4.08 0.36
C ARG A 138 -12.53 -4.08 0.88
N ALA A 139 -13.46 -3.64 0.04
CA ALA A 139 -14.90 -3.79 0.24
C ALA A 139 -15.50 -4.55 -0.96
N ARG A 140 -16.23 -3.86 -1.84
CA ARG A 140 -16.75 -4.45 -3.08
C ARG A 140 -15.64 -4.59 -4.12
N ALA A 141 -15.64 -5.71 -4.82
CA ALA A 141 -14.89 -5.91 -6.05
C ALA A 141 -15.86 -6.19 -7.19
N ILE A 142 -15.59 -5.64 -8.37
CA ILE A 142 -16.45 -5.76 -9.54
C ILE A 142 -15.79 -6.71 -10.53
N ARG A 143 -16.60 -7.65 -11.04
CA ARG A 143 -16.16 -8.55 -12.11
C ARG A 143 -16.06 -7.78 -13.43
N CYS A 144 -14.88 -7.75 -14.00
CA CYS A 144 -14.58 -7.08 -15.27
C CYS A 144 -14.33 -8.08 -16.39
N GLU A 145 -14.29 -7.59 -17.63
CA GLU A 145 -14.04 -8.42 -18.81
C GLU A 145 -12.73 -9.21 -18.67
N TYR A 146 -11.73 -8.61 -18.04
CA TYR A 146 -10.51 -9.27 -17.60
C TYR A 146 -10.29 -9.13 -16.09
N GLU A 147 -9.91 -10.24 -15.47
CA GLU A 147 -9.51 -10.28 -14.06
C GLU A 147 -7.99 -10.44 -14.00
N LEU A 148 -7.28 -9.43 -13.50
CA LEU A 148 -5.86 -9.58 -13.20
C LEU A 148 -5.67 -10.65 -12.12
N THR A 149 -4.79 -11.60 -12.39
CA THR A 149 -4.46 -12.71 -11.47
C THR A 149 -3.14 -12.47 -10.75
N GLN A 150 -2.90 -13.23 -9.68
CA GLN A 150 -1.58 -13.26 -9.03
C GLN A 150 -0.46 -13.50 -10.04
N VAL A 151 -0.66 -14.48 -10.94
CA VAL A 151 0.32 -14.86 -11.96
C VAL A 151 0.59 -13.71 -12.93
N ASP A 152 -0.45 -13.02 -13.41
CA ASP A 152 -0.23 -11.85 -14.28
C ASP A 152 0.65 -10.79 -13.61
N CYS A 153 0.42 -10.55 -12.31
CA CYS A 153 1.21 -9.61 -11.53
C CYS A 153 2.64 -10.09 -11.29
N THR A 154 2.83 -11.30 -10.77
CA THR A 154 4.17 -11.82 -10.40
C THR A 154 5.03 -12.14 -11.61
N GLU A 155 4.44 -12.54 -12.74
CA GLU A 155 5.15 -12.82 -13.99
C GLU A 155 5.42 -11.56 -14.83
N GLY A 156 4.94 -10.39 -14.39
CA GLY A 156 5.16 -9.14 -15.13
C GLY A 156 4.46 -9.13 -16.50
N ARG A 157 3.29 -9.78 -16.61
CA ARG A 157 2.60 -9.96 -17.90
C ARG A 157 2.27 -8.62 -18.55
N GLN A 158 2.51 -8.52 -19.86
CA GLN A 158 2.14 -7.37 -20.69
C GLN A 158 0.92 -7.71 -21.55
N PHE A 159 0.20 -6.68 -21.99
CA PHE A 159 -1.02 -6.79 -22.79
C PHE A 159 -1.02 -5.77 -23.92
N ASP A 160 -1.54 -6.16 -25.09
CA ASP A 160 -1.61 -5.27 -26.26
C ASP A 160 -2.53 -4.07 -26.03
N ASP A 161 -3.50 -4.22 -25.13
CA ASP A 161 -4.49 -3.22 -24.76
C ASP A 161 -4.17 -2.52 -23.42
N GLN A 162 -2.92 -2.59 -22.94
CA GLN A 162 -2.57 -1.99 -21.64
C GLN A 162 -2.61 -0.47 -21.65
N VAL A 163 -3.26 0.08 -20.62
CA VAL A 163 -3.45 1.52 -20.36
C VAL A 163 -2.50 2.05 -19.28
N GLY A 164 -1.59 1.20 -18.81
CA GLY A 164 -0.54 1.54 -17.87
C GLY A 164 0.19 0.30 -17.37
N CYS A 165 1.20 0.47 -16.52
CA CYS A 165 1.89 -0.62 -15.83
C CYS A 165 2.14 -0.30 -14.35
N PHE A 166 2.29 -1.34 -13.52
CA PHE A 166 2.58 -1.20 -12.09
C PHE A 166 3.44 -2.36 -11.58
N SER A 167 4.20 -2.14 -10.50
CA SER A 167 5.19 -3.13 -10.00
C SER A 167 5.06 -3.49 -8.52
N PHE A 168 4.44 -2.65 -7.69
CA PHE A 168 4.49 -2.85 -6.25
C PHE A 168 3.35 -3.73 -5.73
N ILE A 169 3.71 -4.84 -5.08
CA ILE A 169 2.76 -5.75 -4.44
C ILE A 169 2.90 -5.62 -2.92
N ASP A 170 1.82 -5.23 -2.23
CA ASP A 170 1.80 -5.04 -0.77
C ASP A 170 1.66 -6.37 -0.02
N ASN A 171 2.62 -7.28 -0.23
CA ASN A 171 2.73 -8.60 0.41
C ASN A 171 4.20 -9.07 0.37
N PRO A 172 4.80 -9.56 1.47
CA PRO A 172 6.21 -9.97 1.49
C PRO A 172 6.54 -11.24 0.69
N ARG A 173 5.54 -11.97 0.16
CA ARG A 173 5.77 -13.23 -0.57
C ARG A 173 5.75 -13.07 -2.09
N ASP A 174 5.16 -12.00 -2.60
CA ASP A 174 4.93 -11.81 -4.02
C ASP A 174 5.71 -10.59 -4.52
N PHE A 175 6.53 -10.81 -5.54
CA PHE A 175 7.25 -9.76 -6.24
C PHE A 175 7.04 -9.95 -7.73
N VAL A 176 7.10 -8.85 -8.48
CA VAL A 176 7.18 -8.96 -9.94
C VAL A 176 8.56 -9.51 -10.30
N ARG A 177 8.57 -10.54 -11.14
CA ARG A 177 9.77 -11.19 -11.66
C ARG A 177 10.77 -10.14 -12.17
N ASP A 178 12.03 -10.35 -11.82
CA ASP A 178 13.16 -9.49 -12.20
C ASP A 178 13.01 -8.01 -11.79
N GLY A 179 12.18 -7.71 -10.77
CA GLY A 179 11.90 -6.34 -10.36
C GLY A 179 11.12 -5.53 -11.41
N GLY A 180 10.44 -6.21 -12.33
CA GLY A 180 9.71 -5.60 -13.44
C GLY A 180 8.38 -4.96 -13.05
N ALA A 181 7.51 -4.78 -14.03
CA ALA A 181 6.14 -4.30 -13.84
C ALA A 181 5.18 -5.10 -14.73
N TYR A 182 3.94 -5.29 -14.29
CA TYR A 182 2.88 -5.90 -15.08
C TYR A 182 2.00 -4.81 -15.73
N GLY A 183 1.41 -5.14 -16.89
CA GLY A 183 0.48 -4.27 -17.60
C GLY A 183 -0.93 -4.28 -17.00
N ILE A 184 -1.64 -3.16 -17.10
CA ILE A 184 -3.04 -3.03 -16.72
C ILE A 184 -3.86 -2.98 -18.02
N PRO A 185 -4.51 -4.07 -18.45
CA PRO A 185 -5.28 -4.10 -19.69
C PRO A 185 -6.55 -3.25 -19.57
N TYR A 186 -6.97 -2.57 -20.64
CA TYR A 186 -8.17 -1.72 -20.63
C TYR A 186 -9.42 -2.49 -20.23
N ARG A 187 -9.55 -3.73 -20.70
CA ARG A 187 -10.64 -4.68 -20.32
C ARG A 187 -10.71 -5.00 -18.81
N ALA A 188 -9.67 -4.72 -18.02
CA ALA A 188 -9.75 -4.81 -16.55
C ALA A 188 -10.51 -3.63 -15.91
N LEU A 189 -10.83 -2.60 -16.69
CA LEU A 189 -11.61 -1.44 -16.28
C LEU A 189 -13.09 -1.51 -16.74
N ILE A 190 -13.45 -2.52 -17.55
CA ILE A 190 -14.79 -2.71 -18.12
C ILE A 190 -15.59 -3.74 -17.32
N PRO A 191 -16.66 -3.37 -16.60
CA PRO A 191 -17.53 -4.32 -15.91
C PRO A 191 -18.22 -5.33 -16.86
N LYS A 192 -18.40 -6.55 -16.38
CA LYS A 192 -19.21 -7.57 -17.06
C LYS A 192 -20.70 -7.28 -16.89
N GLY A 193 -21.45 -7.33 -17.99
CA GLY A 193 -22.92 -7.27 -17.98
C GLY A 193 -23.52 -5.88 -17.71
N VAL A 194 -22.71 -4.82 -17.69
CA VAL A 194 -23.16 -3.44 -17.56
C VAL A 194 -22.42 -2.60 -18.59
N ASP A 195 -23.18 -1.89 -19.42
CA ASP A 195 -22.64 -0.92 -20.38
C ASP A 195 -22.68 0.50 -19.80
N ASN A 196 -21.95 1.41 -20.45
CA ASN A 196 -21.84 2.81 -20.01
C ASN A 196 -21.29 2.99 -18.57
N LEU A 197 -20.43 2.06 -18.14
CA LEU A 197 -19.78 2.09 -16.83
C LEU A 197 -18.30 1.73 -16.96
N LEU A 198 -17.44 2.48 -16.27
CA LEU A 198 -16.02 2.18 -16.09
C LEU A 198 -15.72 2.07 -14.60
N ILE A 199 -14.71 1.27 -14.26
CA ILE A 199 -14.19 1.19 -12.90
C ILE A 199 -12.72 1.59 -12.84
N ALA A 200 -12.28 2.06 -11.68
CA ALA A 200 -10.87 2.36 -11.45
C ALA A 200 -10.49 2.10 -9.98
N GLY A 201 -9.28 1.59 -9.78
CA GLY A 201 -8.68 1.43 -8.45
C GLY A 201 -9.19 0.24 -7.65
N ARG A 202 -9.48 0.44 -6.36
CA ARG A 202 -9.68 -0.62 -5.34
C ARG A 202 -10.84 -1.60 -5.57
N MET A 203 -11.65 -1.39 -6.60
CA MET A 203 -12.73 -2.30 -6.98
C MET A 203 -12.31 -3.28 -8.09
N MET A 204 -11.11 -3.10 -8.65
CA MET A 204 -10.54 -3.92 -9.72
C MET A 204 -9.89 -5.20 -9.19
N SER A 205 -10.13 -6.29 -9.90
CA SER A 205 -9.75 -7.67 -9.58
C SER A 205 -10.44 -8.24 -8.33
N VAL A 206 -11.06 -9.40 -8.53
CA VAL A 206 -11.56 -10.18 -7.40
C VAL A 206 -10.49 -11.07 -6.76
N ASP A 207 -9.35 -11.29 -7.41
CA ASP A 207 -8.25 -12.12 -6.93
C ASP A 207 -7.57 -11.44 -5.73
N LEU A 208 -7.42 -12.17 -4.62
CA LEU A 208 -6.93 -11.60 -3.38
C LEU A 208 -5.48 -11.14 -3.50
N SER A 209 -4.64 -11.95 -4.14
CA SER A 209 -3.21 -11.67 -4.25
C SER A 209 -2.95 -10.52 -5.22
N ALA A 210 -3.61 -10.51 -6.39
CA ALA A 210 -3.55 -9.39 -7.32
C ALA A 210 -4.04 -8.09 -6.69
N HIS A 211 -5.09 -8.16 -5.85
CA HIS A 211 -5.63 -7.00 -5.14
C HIS A 211 -4.63 -6.34 -4.17
N ASN A 212 -3.64 -7.08 -3.65
CA ASN A 212 -2.54 -6.47 -2.89
C ASN A 212 -1.68 -5.51 -3.72
N SER A 213 -1.73 -5.63 -5.04
CA SER A 213 -1.07 -4.74 -5.97
C SER A 213 -2.02 -3.66 -6.50
N THR A 214 -3.17 -4.07 -7.05
CA THR A 214 -4.08 -3.16 -7.77
C THR A 214 -4.72 -2.09 -6.88
N ARG A 215 -4.85 -2.35 -5.57
CA ARG A 215 -5.41 -1.39 -4.60
C ARG A 215 -4.48 -0.24 -4.24
N ASN A 216 -3.20 -0.30 -4.62
CA ASN A 216 -2.24 0.72 -4.25
C ASN A 216 -2.58 2.06 -4.89
N THR A 217 -2.31 3.16 -4.17
CA THR A 217 -2.68 4.52 -4.60
C THR A 217 -2.18 4.83 -6.00
N VAL A 218 -0.93 4.50 -6.32
CA VAL A 218 -0.34 4.78 -7.64
C VAL A 218 -1.01 3.95 -8.74
N CYS A 219 -1.29 2.67 -8.50
CA CYS A 219 -2.07 1.86 -9.44
C CYS A 219 -3.47 2.45 -9.67
N CYS A 220 -4.14 2.88 -8.58
CA CYS A 220 -5.45 3.52 -8.66
C CYS A 220 -5.42 4.83 -9.46
N LEU A 221 -4.36 5.63 -9.35
CA LEU A 221 -4.17 6.86 -10.12
C LEU A 221 -4.06 6.55 -11.62
N VAL A 222 -3.24 5.56 -11.99
CA VAL A 222 -3.10 5.10 -13.39
C VAL A 222 -4.44 4.63 -13.95
N CYS A 223 -5.15 3.75 -13.22
CA CYS A 223 -6.48 3.29 -13.64
C CYS A 223 -7.48 4.46 -13.75
N GLY A 224 -7.42 5.43 -12.84
CA GLY A 224 -8.31 6.59 -12.82
C GLY A 224 -8.13 7.50 -14.04
N GLN A 225 -6.87 7.78 -14.40
CA GLN A 225 -6.56 8.56 -15.61
C GLN A 225 -7.00 7.81 -16.88
N ALA A 226 -6.75 6.51 -16.95
CA ALA A 226 -7.19 5.67 -18.07
C ALA A 226 -8.72 5.66 -18.22
N ALA A 227 -9.46 5.41 -17.13
CA ALA A 227 -10.91 5.39 -17.13
C ALA A 227 -11.51 6.76 -17.51
N GLY A 228 -10.99 7.85 -16.94
CA GLY A 228 -11.46 9.21 -17.27
C GLY A 228 -11.21 9.58 -18.74
N THR A 229 -10.04 9.23 -19.27
CA THR A 229 -9.70 9.47 -20.68
C THR A 229 -10.58 8.65 -21.61
N ALA A 230 -10.82 7.38 -21.28
CA ALA A 230 -11.69 6.51 -22.05
C ALA A 230 -13.14 7.00 -22.05
N ALA A 231 -13.66 7.48 -20.92
CA ALA A 231 -14.98 8.08 -20.85
C ALA A 231 -15.11 9.30 -21.77
N ALA A 232 -14.09 10.17 -21.82
CA ALA A 232 -14.09 11.33 -22.70
C ALA A 232 -14.08 10.93 -24.19
N LEU A 233 -13.29 9.90 -24.55
CA LEU A 233 -13.27 9.36 -25.92
C LEU A 233 -14.60 8.70 -26.29
N ALA A 234 -15.22 7.95 -25.37
CA ALA A 234 -16.52 7.33 -25.57
C ALA A 234 -17.58 8.38 -25.94
N VAL A 235 -17.68 9.45 -25.14
CA VAL A 235 -18.62 10.56 -25.40
C VAL A 235 -18.31 11.27 -26.71
N ALA A 236 -17.04 11.56 -27.00
CA ALA A 236 -16.64 12.26 -28.22
C ALA A 236 -16.91 11.42 -29.49
N GLY A 237 -16.76 10.10 -29.41
CA GLY A 237 -17.02 9.16 -30.51
C GLY A 237 -18.48 8.73 -30.63
N GLY A 238 -19.33 9.05 -29.66
CA GLY A 238 -20.71 8.56 -29.61
C GLY A 238 -20.80 7.03 -29.42
N VAL A 239 -19.82 6.44 -28.73
CA VAL A 239 -19.73 4.99 -28.48
C VAL A 239 -19.81 4.70 -26.98
N ILE A 240 -20.10 3.45 -26.61
CA ILE A 240 -20.02 3.04 -25.20
C ILE A 240 -18.56 2.76 -24.80
N PRO A 241 -18.20 2.77 -23.50
CA PRO A 241 -16.82 2.55 -23.05
C PRO A 241 -16.19 1.25 -23.57
N ARG A 242 -16.99 0.19 -23.77
CA ARG A 242 -16.54 -1.11 -24.31
C ARG A 242 -16.09 -1.03 -25.77
N GLU A 243 -16.56 -0.02 -26.51
CA GLU A 243 -16.32 0.19 -27.94
C GLU A 243 -15.27 1.29 -28.20
N VAL A 244 -14.68 1.86 -27.15
CA VAL A 244 -13.59 2.84 -27.29
C VAL A 244 -12.42 2.22 -28.04
N ASP A 245 -11.90 2.94 -29.04
CA ASP A 245 -10.65 2.60 -29.71
C ASP A 245 -9.50 2.66 -28.69
N VAL A 246 -9.05 1.47 -28.28
CA VAL A 246 -7.99 1.35 -27.27
C VAL A 246 -6.66 1.89 -27.78
N GLN A 247 -6.40 1.88 -29.08
CA GLN A 247 -5.17 2.45 -29.61
C GLN A 247 -5.21 3.98 -29.47
N GLN A 248 -6.34 4.62 -29.81
CA GLN A 248 -6.53 6.05 -29.58
C GLN A 248 -6.40 6.43 -28.09
N LEU A 249 -6.97 5.62 -27.19
CA LEU A 249 -6.83 5.79 -25.74
C LEU A 249 -5.35 5.71 -25.31
N ARG A 250 -4.63 4.69 -25.77
CA ARG A 250 -3.21 4.49 -25.45
C ARG A 250 -2.36 5.65 -25.97
N ASP A 251 -2.60 6.14 -27.18
CA ASP A 251 -1.87 7.27 -27.74
C ASP A 251 -2.07 8.54 -26.89
N LYS A 252 -3.30 8.79 -26.44
CA LYS A 252 -3.61 9.92 -25.56
C LYS A 252 -2.93 9.79 -24.19
N LEU A 253 -2.99 8.62 -23.57
CA LEU A 253 -2.33 8.36 -22.28
C LEU A 253 -0.81 8.49 -22.38
N ALA A 254 -0.20 7.98 -23.46
CA ALA A 254 1.22 8.13 -23.72
C ALA A 254 1.62 9.60 -23.93
N GLY A 255 0.79 10.36 -24.67
CA GLY A 255 0.95 11.80 -24.86
C GLY A 255 0.90 12.59 -23.54
N ASP A 256 0.08 12.13 -22.59
CA ASP A 256 -0.03 12.70 -21.23
C ASP A 256 1.07 12.17 -20.28
N GLY A 257 2.02 11.37 -20.77
CA GLY A 257 3.18 10.88 -20.00
C GLY A 257 2.95 9.59 -19.21
N VAL A 258 1.81 8.90 -19.40
CA VAL A 258 1.56 7.62 -18.74
C VAL A 258 2.54 6.56 -19.25
N LEU A 259 3.12 5.80 -18.32
CA LEU A 259 3.98 4.67 -18.64
C LEU A 259 3.11 3.48 -19.08
N LEU A 260 3.02 3.28 -20.39
CA LEU A 260 2.32 2.12 -20.96
C LEU A 260 3.17 0.86 -21.00
N LYS A 261 4.48 0.93 -20.78
CA LYS A 261 5.37 -0.23 -20.69
C LYS A 261 6.39 0.03 -19.57
N PRO A 262 6.90 -1.02 -18.90
CA PRO A 262 7.97 -0.88 -17.94
C PRO A 262 9.16 -0.17 -18.60
N ARG A 263 9.73 0.83 -17.93
CA ARG A 263 11.03 1.38 -18.30
C ARG A 263 12.08 0.62 -17.48
N PRO A 264 13.08 -0.02 -18.11
CA PRO A 264 14.16 -0.63 -17.37
C PRO A 264 14.86 0.44 -16.51
N ASP A 265 15.11 0.11 -15.25
CA ASP A 265 15.82 0.99 -14.34
C ASP A 265 17.27 1.19 -14.85
N PRO A 266 17.78 2.44 -14.96
CA PRO A 266 19.18 2.69 -15.31
C PRO A 266 20.21 2.15 -14.31
N LEU A 267 19.81 1.56 -13.17
CA LEU A 267 20.72 0.98 -12.16
C LEU A 267 21.63 -0.17 -12.67
N HIS A 268 21.53 -0.57 -13.95
CA HIS A 268 22.45 -1.48 -14.63
C HIS A 268 23.53 -0.77 -15.49
N ARG A 269 24.00 0.41 -15.09
CA ARG A 269 25.21 1.03 -15.66
C ARG A 269 26.29 1.24 -14.62
#